data_AF-A0A7W1Q3A8-F1
#
_entry.id   AF-A0A7W1Q3A8-F1
#
_cell.length_a   1.000
_cell.length_b   1.000
_cell.length_c   1.000
_cell.angle_alpha   90.00
_cell.angle_beta   90.00
_cell.angle_gamma   90.00
#
_symmetry.space_group_name_H-M   'P 1'
#
loop_
_entity.id
_entity.type
_entity.pdbx_description
1 polymer ?
#
loop_
_entity_poly.entity_id
_entity_poly.type
_entity_poly.pdbx_seq_one_letter_code
_entity_poly.pdbx_strand_id
1 'polypeptide(L)' 'MSSDVPTRPFRFGVVATPQAGGEGWIATAKRIEELGYSTLLMPDGVQLLSPFSSLAVAATATSLRVGTFV' A
#
# COMPACT_ATOMS: atom_id res chain seq x y z
N MET A 1 -21.42 -22.51 -27.77
CA MET A 1 -21.18 -21.08 -27.43
C MET A 1 -20.38 -21.06 -26.14
N SER A 2 -19.06 -20.91 -26.20
CA SER A 2 -18.24 -20.77 -24.99
C SER A 2 -18.23 -19.30 -24.60
N SER A 3 -18.93 -18.93 -23.54
CA SER A 3 -18.78 -17.62 -22.92
C SER A 3 -17.72 -17.74 -21.83
N ASP A 4 -16.46 -17.55 -22.22
CA ASP A 4 -15.39 -17.32 -21.24
C ASP A 4 -15.59 -15.88 -20.73
N VAL A 5 -16.29 -15.74 -19.60
CA VAL A 5 -16.44 -14.44 -18.95
C VAL A 5 -15.09 -14.09 -18.33
N PRO A 6 -14.42 -13.00 -18.76
CA PRO A 6 -13.11 -12.68 -18.23
C PRO A 6 -13.19 -12.49 -16.71
N THR A 7 -12.48 -13.32 -15.96
CA THR A 7 -12.35 -13.14 -14.53
C THR A 7 -11.54 -11.87 -14.27
N ARG A 8 -12.14 -10.91 -13.54
CA ARG A 8 -11.46 -9.70 -13.08
C ARG A 8 -11.34 -9.78 -11.56
N PRO A 9 -10.17 -10.18 -11.02
CA PRO A 9 -9.99 -10.30 -9.58
C PRO A 9 -10.29 -8.98 -8.87
N PHE A 10 -11.11 -9.05 -7.82
CA PHE A 10 -11.34 -7.93 -6.93
C PHE A 10 -10.11 -7.75 -6.03
N ARG A 11 -9.64 -6.50 -5.87
CA ARG A 11 -8.43 -6.18 -5.12
C ARG A 11 -8.77 -5.18 -4.03
N PHE A 12 -8.16 -5.37 -2.86
CA PHE A 12 -8.29 -4.46 -1.73
C PHE A 12 -7.00 -3.67 -1.55
N GLY A 13 -7.14 -2.42 -1.13
CA GLY A 13 -6.03 -1.55 -0.76
C GLY A 13 -6.18 -1.05 0.67
N VAL A 14 -5.07 -0.63 1.27
CA VAL A 14 -5.02 -0.05 2.61
C VAL A 14 -4.57 1.39 2.50
N VAL A 15 -5.28 2.30 3.18
CA VAL A 15 -4.82 3.68 3.42
C VAL A 15 -4.20 3.73 4.81
N ALA A 16 -2.93 4.12 4.92
CA ALA A 16 -2.22 4.17 6.19
C ALA A 16 -1.14 5.26 6.20
N THR A 17 -0.71 5.64 7.40
CA THR A 17 0.41 6.56 7.62
C THR A 17 1.53 5.83 8.37
N PRO A 18 2.80 6.23 8.22
CA PRO A 18 3.89 5.70 9.02
C PRO A 18 3.63 5.86 10.52
N GLN A 19 3.89 4.80 11.28
CA GLN A 19 3.81 4.77 12.74
C GLN A 19 5.06 4.07 13.29
N ALA A 20 5.47 4.45 14.50
CA ALA A 20 6.63 3.86 15.19
C ALA A 20 7.95 3.90 14.38
N GLY A 21 8.18 5.00 13.63
CA GLY A 21 9.41 5.20 12.86
C GLY A 21 9.50 4.37 11.57
N GLY A 22 10.68 4.38 10.95
CA GLY A 22 10.90 3.73 9.65
C GLY A 22 10.73 2.21 9.69
N GLU A 23 11.25 1.56 10.74
CA GLU A 23 11.11 0.10 10.93
C GLU A 23 9.64 -0.31 11.15
N GLY A 24 8.90 0.45 11.96
CA GLY A 24 7.48 0.22 12.17
C GLY A 24 6.66 0.36 10.89
N TRP A 25 7.02 1.32 10.05
CA TRP A 25 6.40 1.50 8.74
C TRP A 25 6.71 0.36 7.76
N ILE A 26 7.96 -0.09 7.71
CA ILE A 26 8.38 -1.27 6.94
C ILE A 26 7.62 -2.52 7.38
N ALA A 27 7.51 -2.75 8.69
CA ALA A 27 6.77 -3.87 9.25
C ALA A 27 5.28 -3.81 8.87
N THR A 28 4.70 -2.61 8.85
CA THR A 28 3.33 -2.38 8.41
C THR A 28 3.13 -2.75 6.94
N ALA A 29 4.03 -2.32 6.04
CA ALA A 29 3.97 -2.64 4.61
C ALA A 29 4.02 -4.16 4.37
N LYS A 30 4.96 -4.86 5.02
CA LYS A 30 5.06 -6.33 4.97
C LYS A 30 3.79 -7.02 5.46
N ARG A 31 3.25 -6.58 6.60
CA ARG A 31 2.02 -7.15 7.15
C ARG A 31 0.82 -6.96 6.21
N ILE A 32 0.71 -5.81 5.55
CA ILE A 32 -0.36 -5.55 4.57
C ILE A 32 -0.25 -6.54 3.39
N GLU A 33 0.96 -6.80 2.91
CA GLU A 33 1.20 -7.79 1.85
C GLU A 33 0.90 -9.22 2.30
N GLU A 34 1.35 -9.61 3.49
CA GLU A 34 1.08 -10.94 4.08
C GLU A 34 -0.43 -11.21 4.24
N LEU A 35 -1.23 -10.17 4.45
CA LEU A 35 -2.69 -10.26 4.54
C LEU A 35 -3.39 -10.32 3.17
N GLY A 36 -2.65 -10.27 2.06
CA GLY A 36 -3.19 -10.42 0.70
C GLY A 36 -3.73 -9.13 0.07
N TYR A 37 -3.45 -7.96 0.66
CA TYR A 37 -3.78 -6.69 0.01
C TYR A 37 -2.91 -6.47 -1.23
N SER A 38 -3.38 -5.62 -2.13
CA SER A 38 -2.70 -5.36 -3.40
C SER A 38 -2.10 -3.96 -3.52
N THR A 39 -2.46 -3.06 -2.59
CA THR A 39 -2.09 -1.64 -2.69
C THR A 39 -1.97 -1.02 -1.31
N LEU A 40 -0.93 -0.21 -1.12
CA LEU A 40 -0.74 0.66 0.04
C LEU A 40 -0.78 2.11 -0.41
N LEU A 41 -1.73 2.87 0.13
CA LEU A 41 -1.89 4.28 -0.13
C LEU A 41 -1.55 5.10 1.11
N MET A 42 -0.89 6.25 0.92
CA MET A 42 -0.57 7.19 1.99
C MET A 42 -1.25 8.54 1.75
N PRO A 43 -2.01 9.07 2.72
CA PRO A 43 -2.56 10.42 2.63
C PRO A 43 -1.49 11.51 2.46
N ASP A 44 -1.75 12.53 1.65
CA ASP A 44 -0.84 13.65 1.37
C ASP A 44 -1.20 14.96 2.10
N GLY A 45 -1.53 14.84 3.39
CA GLY A 45 -1.90 15.97 4.23
C GLY A 45 -0.72 16.76 4.80
N VAL A 46 -0.91 18.08 5.00
CA VAL A 46 0.11 19.01 5.53
C VAL A 46 0.61 18.72 6.95
N GLN A 47 -0.09 17.88 7.71
CA GLN A 47 0.30 17.46 9.07
C GLN A 47 0.96 16.08 9.12
N LEU A 48 1.25 15.49 7.95
CA LEU A 48 1.82 14.16 7.82
C LEU A 48 3.27 14.24 7.32
N LEU A 49 3.98 13.13 7.45
CA LEU A 49 5.28 12.96 6.79
C LEU A 49 5.12 13.09 5.27
N SER A 50 6.22 13.43 4.59
CA SER A 50 6.25 13.47 3.12
C SER A 50 5.79 12.13 2.53
N PRO A 51 4.69 12.10 1.75
CA PRO A 51 4.16 10.85 1.23
C PRO A 51 5.13 10.16 0.27
N PHE A 52 5.88 10.92 -0.53
CA PHE A 52 6.87 10.34 -1.44
C PHE A 52 7.99 9.61 -0.71
N SER A 53 8.57 10.23 0.33
CA SER A 53 9.64 9.61 1.11
C SER A 53 9.14 8.39 1.87
N SER A 54 7.96 8.48 2.47
CA SER A 54 7.35 7.38 3.20
C SER A 54 6.96 6.20 2.28
N LEU A 55 6.38 6.46 1.11
CA LEU A 55 6.05 5.40 0.14
C LEU A 55 7.31 4.77 -0.47
N ALA A 56 8.37 5.55 -0.71
CA ALA A 56 9.66 5.03 -1.16
C ALA A 56 10.26 4.04 -0.14
N VAL A 57 10.21 4.37 1.15
CA VAL A 57 10.63 3.45 2.23
C VAL A 57 9.78 2.18 2.24
N ALA A 58 8.45 2.30 2.17
CA ALA A 58 7.57 1.11 2.14
C ALA A 58 7.91 0.19 0.95
N ALA A 59 8.09 0.76 -0.24
CA ALA A 59 8.39 0.03 -1.46
C ALA A 59 9.70 -0.77 -1.41
N THR A 60 10.63 -0.46 -0.49
CA THR A 60 11.84 -1.28 -0.29
C THR A 60 11.57 -2.66 0.31
N ALA A 61 10.40 -2.84 0.92
CA ALA A 61 10.10 -3.98 1.78
C ALA A 61 8.90 -4.82 1.32
N THR A 62 8.27 -4.47 0.20
CA THR A 62 7.06 -5.12 -0.30
C THR A 62 6.91 -5.00 -1.82
N SER A 63 6.12 -5.88 -2.44
CA SER A 63 5.74 -5.80 -3.86
C SER A 63 4.37 -5.13 -4.10
N LEU A 64 3.74 -4.59 -3.04
CA LEU A 64 2.51 -3.82 -3.15
C LEU A 64 2.65 -2.65 -4.13
N ARG A 65 1.56 -2.33 -4.83
CA ARG A 65 1.46 -1.03 -5.51
C ARG A 65 1.40 0.06 -4.44
N VAL A 66 2.25 1.07 -4.56
CA VAL A 66 2.28 2.22 -3.64
C VAL A 66 1.76 3.48 -4.33
N GLY A 67 1.06 4.35 -3.60
CA GLY A 67 0.53 5.61 -4.16
C GLY A 67 0.07 6.59 -3.09
N THR A 68 -0.15 7.84 -3.48
CA THR A 68 -0.77 8.85 -2.61
C THR A 68 -2.29 8.63 -2.52
N PHE A 69 -2.91 9.17 -1.47
CA PHE A 69 -4.36 9.24 -1.28
C PHE A 69 -4.76 10.70 -1.06
N VAL A 70 -5.68 11.22 -1.88
CA VAL A 70 -5.93 12.67 -2.05
C VAL A 70 -7.42 13.02 -1.98
#